data_AF-A0A937MJV6-F1
#
_entry.id   AF-A0A937MJV6-F1
#
_cell.length_a   1.000
_cell.length_b   1.000
_cell.length_c   1.000
_cell.angle_alpha   90.00
_cell.angle_beta   90.00
_cell.angle_gamma   90.00
#
_symmetry.space_group_name_H-M   'P 1'
#
loop_
_entity.id
_entity.type
_entity.pdbx_description
1 polymer ?
#
loop_
_entity_poly.entity_id
_entity_poly.type
_entity_poly.pdbx_seq_one_letter_code
_entity_poly.pdbx_strand_id
1 'polypeptide(L)'
;MKHLNLHAVLGVFCLLAALALTAPAQAQTAGSEPASGSITHKMYLDMKLGKLHIEGDNAVVDALILQRNIPITYDYIATLMRTPNAFGDGPACIVCHSSNDPAKSYRGLDLSSCEGILRGATEPPARPVIAPGAKGSNLLVHMIQDNRMPLGVPFFHPVDTKSINAIRDWINAGAKNDEKFTNSVLPLFADEKAFGGDAACTECHQSFRDPPSFNEVNLTSFDAIMKGAFSKTRGKKGKPGIPIVVPFDANSSRLYQRLTKNRMPPGIDPGAEINHPNTLMLSRWVEQGAWCK
;
A
#
# COMPACT_ATOMS: atom_id res chain seq x y z
N MET A 1 18.05 -6.40 -65.88
CA MET A 1 18.01 -7.40 -66.98
C MET A 1 17.76 -8.76 -66.36
N LYS A 2 16.70 -9.46 -66.82
CA LYS A 2 16.50 -10.94 -66.84
C LYS A 2 16.47 -11.68 -65.48
N HIS A 3 15.51 -12.53 -65.11
CA HIS A 3 14.29 -13.06 -65.71
C HIS A 3 13.37 -13.60 -64.59
N LEU A 4 12.06 -13.52 -64.82
CA LEU A 4 10.99 -14.33 -64.21
C LEU A 4 11.29 -15.84 -64.36
N ASN A 5 10.82 -16.68 -63.42
CA ASN A 5 9.85 -17.72 -63.82
C ASN A 5 9.07 -18.36 -62.68
N LEU A 6 7.77 -18.44 -62.97
CA LEU A 6 6.65 -19.07 -62.31
C LEU A 6 6.46 -20.44 -62.97
N HIS A 7 6.26 -21.52 -62.21
CA HIS A 7 5.47 -22.66 -62.70
C HIS A 7 4.85 -23.43 -61.53
N ALA A 8 3.52 -23.40 -61.54
CA ALA A 8 2.63 -24.31 -60.83
C ALA A 8 2.48 -25.60 -61.64
N VAL A 9 2.40 -26.76 -60.98
CA VAL A 9 1.76 -27.96 -61.55
C VAL A 9 0.97 -28.72 -60.47
N LEU A 10 -0.33 -28.90 -60.78
CA LEU A 10 -1.32 -29.89 -60.30
C LEU A 10 -0.68 -31.26 -59.98
N GLY A 11 -0.98 -31.99 -58.91
CA GLY A 11 -2.29 -32.49 -58.48
C GLY A 11 -2.46 -33.97 -58.89
N VAL A 12 -2.49 -34.92 -57.94
CA VAL A 12 -3.16 -36.25 -58.07
C VAL A 12 -3.56 -36.77 -56.68
N PHE A 13 -4.84 -37.11 -56.56
CA PHE A 13 -5.51 -37.86 -55.50
C PHE A 13 -4.96 -39.30 -55.37
N CYS A 14 -4.77 -39.79 -54.14
CA CYS A 14 -5.08 -41.19 -53.86
C CYS A 14 -5.42 -41.40 -52.37
N LEU A 15 -6.66 -41.83 -52.14
CA LEU A 15 -7.17 -42.35 -50.87
C LEU A 15 -6.32 -43.52 -50.38
N LEU A 16 -6.02 -43.54 -49.08
CA LEU A 16 -5.88 -44.78 -48.32
C LEU A 16 -6.36 -44.51 -46.89
N ALA A 17 -7.54 -45.05 -46.60
CA ALA A 17 -8.15 -45.09 -45.29
C ALA A 17 -7.36 -46.06 -44.41
N ALA A 18 -6.89 -45.58 -43.26
CA ALA A 18 -6.44 -46.42 -42.16
C ALA A 18 -7.29 -46.09 -40.93
N LEU A 19 -8.14 -47.05 -40.55
CA LEU A 19 -8.83 -47.08 -39.27
C LEU A 19 -7.78 -47.03 -38.14
N ALA A 20 -7.88 -46.04 -37.27
CA ALA A 20 -7.29 -46.10 -35.94
C ALA A 20 -8.37 -45.71 -34.92
N LEU A 21 -8.58 -46.62 -33.98
CA LEU A 21 -9.59 -46.58 -32.94
C LEU A 21 -9.50 -45.28 -32.12
N THR A 22 -10.63 -44.58 -32.01
CA THR A 22 -10.81 -43.46 -31.08
C THR A 22 -10.91 -44.00 -29.65
N ALA A 23 -9.82 -43.94 -28.90
CA ALA A 23 -9.89 -43.92 -27.44
C ALA A 23 -10.49 -42.57 -27.02
N PRO A 24 -11.45 -42.51 -26.08
CA PRO A 24 -11.96 -41.24 -25.61
C PRO A 24 -10.83 -40.54 -24.85
N ALA A 25 -10.45 -39.35 -25.32
CA ALA A 25 -9.62 -38.45 -24.56
C ALA A 25 -10.30 -38.18 -23.22
N GLN A 26 -9.74 -38.73 -22.14
CA GLN A 26 -10.04 -38.28 -20.79
C GLN A 26 -9.66 -36.80 -20.74
N ALA A 27 -10.67 -35.95 -20.88
CA ALA A 27 -10.60 -34.59 -20.38
C ALA A 27 -10.17 -34.70 -18.92
N GLN A 28 -8.93 -34.31 -18.64
CA GLN A 28 -8.50 -34.00 -17.30
C GLN A 28 -9.41 -32.87 -16.83
N THR A 29 -10.47 -33.24 -16.11
CA THR A 29 -11.16 -32.34 -15.22
C THR A 29 -10.08 -31.76 -14.33
N ALA A 30 -9.70 -30.50 -14.58
CA ALA A 30 -9.10 -29.66 -13.56
C ALA A 30 -9.93 -29.91 -12.30
N GLY A 31 -9.31 -30.52 -11.30
CA GLY A 31 -10.00 -30.88 -10.07
C GLY A 31 -10.69 -29.64 -9.54
N SER A 32 -12.01 -29.63 -9.64
CA SER A 32 -12.84 -28.72 -8.86
C SER A 32 -12.46 -28.98 -7.41
N GLU A 33 -11.80 -28.00 -6.77
CA GLU A 33 -11.64 -28.02 -5.32
C GLU A 33 -13.01 -28.33 -4.70
N PRO A 34 -13.10 -29.22 -3.72
CA PRO A 34 -14.38 -29.52 -3.10
C PRO A 34 -14.92 -28.24 -2.46
N ALA A 35 -16.00 -27.71 -3.04
CA ALA A 35 -16.77 -26.66 -2.42
C ALA A 35 -17.52 -27.20 -1.18
N SER A 36 -17.80 -26.29 -0.25
CA SER A 36 -18.90 -26.34 0.72
C SER A 36 -18.70 -27.03 2.08
N GLY A 37 -17.62 -26.70 2.79
CA GLY A 37 -17.73 -26.57 4.25
C GLY A 37 -18.24 -25.17 4.62
N SER A 38 -19.20 -25.06 5.55
CA SER A 38 -19.53 -23.76 6.16
C SER A 38 -18.27 -23.11 6.78
N ILE A 39 -18.27 -21.80 7.01
CA ILE A 39 -17.14 -21.12 7.68
C ILE A 39 -16.83 -21.80 9.02
N THR A 40 -17.87 -22.21 9.75
CA THR A 40 -17.76 -23.00 10.99
C THR A 40 -17.05 -24.33 10.77
N HIS A 41 -17.38 -25.07 9.71
CA HIS A 41 -16.71 -26.34 9.39
C HIS A 41 -15.22 -26.13 9.08
N LYS A 42 -14.90 -25.09 8.30
CA LYS A 42 -13.50 -24.73 7.97
C LYS A 42 -12.72 -24.35 9.24
N MET A 43 -13.31 -23.50 10.09
CA MET A 43 -12.71 -23.14 11.38
C MET A 43 -12.43 -24.38 12.24
N TYR A 44 -13.40 -25.28 12.38
CA TYR A 44 -13.24 -26.51 13.16
C TYR A 44 -12.11 -27.40 12.62
N LEU A 45 -12.01 -27.57 11.30
CA LEU A 45 -10.93 -28.31 10.68
C LEU A 45 -9.56 -27.68 10.97
N ASP A 46 -9.44 -26.35 10.84
CA ASP A 46 -8.17 -25.67 11.09
C ASP A 46 -7.76 -25.72 12.56
N MET A 47 -8.71 -25.70 13.50
CA MET A 47 -8.45 -25.97 14.92
C MET A 47 -7.92 -27.40 15.13
N LYS A 48 -8.55 -28.40 14.52
CA LYS A 48 -8.13 -29.81 14.63
C LYS A 48 -6.77 -30.08 14.02
N LEU A 49 -6.43 -29.36 12.96
CA LEU A 49 -5.16 -29.48 12.26
C LEU A 49 -4.04 -28.59 12.85
N GLY A 50 -4.32 -27.84 13.93
CA GLY A 50 -3.35 -26.91 14.53
C GLY A 50 -2.94 -25.76 13.60
N LYS A 51 -3.77 -25.44 12.59
CA LYS A 51 -3.53 -24.38 11.60
C LYS A 51 -4.01 -23.02 12.09
N LEU A 52 -4.84 -22.99 13.14
CA LEU A 52 -5.34 -21.76 13.73
C LEU A 52 -4.32 -21.22 14.73
N HIS A 53 -3.51 -20.26 14.29
CA HIS A 53 -2.56 -19.54 15.14
C HIS A 53 -3.25 -18.31 15.74
N ILE A 54 -3.49 -18.31 17.05
CA ILE A 54 -4.10 -17.18 17.76
C ILE A 54 -3.07 -16.61 18.73
N GLU A 55 -2.31 -15.62 18.28
CA GLU A 55 -1.34 -14.89 19.12
C GLU A 55 -1.48 -13.38 18.90
N GLY A 56 -1.66 -12.63 20.00
CA GLY A 56 -1.87 -11.18 20.00
C GLY A 56 -3.35 -10.76 19.98
N ASP A 57 -3.60 -9.51 20.35
CA ASP A 57 -4.95 -8.98 20.61
C ASP A 57 -5.83 -8.94 19.35
N ASN A 58 -5.21 -8.91 18.16
CA ASN A 58 -5.91 -8.84 16.87
C ASN A 58 -6.01 -10.20 16.16
N ALA A 59 -5.52 -11.28 16.77
CA ALA A 59 -5.40 -12.58 16.11
C ALA A 59 -6.73 -13.18 15.65
N VAL A 60 -7.83 -12.85 16.34
CA VAL A 60 -9.19 -13.27 15.95
C VAL A 60 -9.58 -12.67 14.60
N VAL A 61 -9.25 -11.39 14.37
CA VAL A 61 -9.57 -10.67 13.13
C VAL A 61 -8.81 -11.30 11.97
N ASP A 62 -7.52 -11.54 12.15
CA ASP A 62 -6.69 -12.17 11.13
C ASP A 62 -7.16 -13.60 10.84
N ALA A 63 -7.31 -14.41 11.88
CA ALA A 63 -7.55 -15.84 11.74
C ALA A 63 -8.98 -16.19 11.31
N LEU A 64 -9.99 -15.47 11.84
CA LEU A 64 -11.39 -15.82 11.62
C LEU A 64 -12.07 -14.97 10.54
N ILE A 65 -11.59 -13.74 10.30
CA ILE A 65 -12.20 -12.84 9.30
C ILE A 65 -11.34 -12.80 8.04
N LEU A 66 -10.09 -12.33 8.14
CA LEU A 66 -9.25 -12.07 6.97
C LEU A 66 -8.85 -13.35 6.23
N GLN A 67 -8.41 -14.39 6.94
CA GLN A 67 -8.05 -15.68 6.31
C GLN A 67 -9.24 -16.40 5.69
N ARG A 68 -10.46 -16.15 6.19
CA ARG A 68 -11.68 -16.78 5.68
C ARG A 68 -12.39 -15.96 4.60
N ASN A 69 -11.85 -14.78 4.27
CA ASN A 69 -12.39 -13.85 3.29
C ASN A 69 -13.88 -13.55 3.52
N ILE A 70 -14.25 -13.33 4.79
CA ILE A 70 -15.62 -12.90 5.13
C ILE A 70 -15.89 -11.55 4.46
N PRO A 71 -17.00 -11.37 3.73
CA PRO A 71 -17.35 -10.08 3.14
C PRO A 71 -17.50 -9.00 4.21
N ILE A 72 -16.79 -7.89 4.04
CA ILE A 72 -16.95 -6.70 4.88
C ILE A 72 -18.01 -5.82 4.20
N THR A 73 -19.09 -5.51 4.92
CA THR A 73 -20.19 -4.70 4.37
C THR A 73 -19.83 -3.21 4.38
N TYR A 74 -20.43 -2.46 3.46
CA TYR A 74 -20.30 -1.01 3.49
C TYR A 74 -20.85 -0.41 4.79
N ASP A 75 -21.95 -0.94 5.34
CA ASP A 75 -22.54 -0.43 6.60
C ASP A 75 -21.54 -0.41 7.77
N TYR A 76 -20.70 -1.44 7.85
CA TYR A 76 -19.61 -1.47 8.83
C TYR A 76 -18.59 -0.35 8.57
N ILE A 77 -18.14 -0.20 7.33
CA ILE A 77 -17.20 0.87 6.93
C ILE A 77 -17.82 2.26 7.20
N ALA A 78 -19.09 2.43 6.88
CA ALA A 78 -19.86 3.64 7.08
C ALA A 78 -19.94 3.99 8.59
N THR A 79 -20.04 2.98 9.45
CA THR A 79 -20.00 3.14 10.91
C THR A 79 -18.61 3.58 11.37
N LEU A 80 -17.54 2.98 10.86
CA LEU A 80 -16.18 3.38 11.19
C LEU A 80 -15.90 4.86 10.87
N MET A 81 -16.33 5.34 9.70
CA MET A 81 -16.12 6.76 9.32
C MET A 81 -16.89 7.75 10.21
N ARG A 82 -17.98 7.29 10.84
CA ARG A 82 -18.86 8.08 11.72
C ARG A 82 -18.52 8.01 13.20
N THR A 83 -17.64 7.08 13.58
CA THR A 83 -17.37 6.78 14.98
C THR A 83 -16.04 7.41 15.41
N PRO A 84 -16.02 8.27 16.44
CA PRO A 84 -14.78 8.71 17.05
C PRO A 84 -13.96 7.52 17.55
N ASN A 85 -12.64 7.64 17.56
CA ASN A 85 -11.71 6.60 17.98
C ASN A 85 -11.72 5.29 17.15
N ALA A 86 -12.42 5.25 16.02
CA ALA A 86 -12.55 4.03 15.21
C ALA A 86 -11.22 3.47 14.69
N PHE A 87 -10.19 4.32 14.55
CA PHE A 87 -8.87 3.93 14.06
C PHE A 87 -7.74 4.36 15.02
N GLY A 88 -8.08 4.55 16.29
CA GLY A 88 -7.23 5.21 17.29
C GLY A 88 -7.78 6.59 17.68
N ASP A 89 -7.29 7.15 18.77
CA ASP A 89 -7.87 8.31 19.44
C ASP A 89 -8.02 9.54 18.53
N GLY A 90 -9.23 10.09 18.50
CA GLY A 90 -9.55 11.32 17.80
C GLY A 90 -10.99 11.39 17.25
N PRO A 91 -11.34 12.51 16.59
CA PRO A 91 -12.68 12.73 16.07
C PRO A 91 -13.04 11.76 14.94
N ALA A 92 -14.35 11.57 14.73
CA ALA A 92 -14.85 10.83 13.58
C ALA A 92 -14.43 11.52 12.26
N CYS A 93 -14.12 10.71 11.24
CA CYS A 93 -13.61 11.19 9.96
C CYS A 93 -14.57 12.18 9.29
N ILE A 94 -15.87 11.90 9.34
CA ILE A 94 -16.89 12.71 8.66
C ILE A 94 -17.06 14.13 9.23
N VAL A 95 -16.54 14.42 10.42
CA VAL A 95 -16.55 15.78 10.97
C VAL A 95 -15.79 16.73 10.04
N CYS A 96 -14.69 16.26 9.45
CA CYS A 96 -13.85 17.01 8.52
C CYS A 96 -14.08 16.59 7.05
N HIS A 97 -14.53 15.35 6.83
CA HIS A 97 -14.62 14.71 5.52
C HIS A 97 -16.03 14.19 5.21
N SER A 98 -16.99 15.08 4.96
CA SER A 98 -18.42 14.76 4.76
C SER A 98 -19.03 15.31 3.48
N SER A 99 -18.24 15.91 2.60
CA SER A 99 -18.75 16.49 1.37
C SER A 99 -17.68 16.56 0.30
N ASN A 100 -18.09 16.45 -0.96
CA ASN A 100 -17.21 16.71 -2.09
C ASN A 100 -17.10 18.19 -2.48
N ASP A 101 -17.69 19.08 -1.67
CA ASP A 101 -17.53 20.53 -1.72
C ASP A 101 -16.33 20.97 -0.86
N PRO A 102 -15.22 21.46 -1.45
CA PRO A 102 -14.04 21.89 -0.72
C PRO A 102 -14.29 23.04 0.26
N ALA A 103 -15.38 23.80 0.10
CA ALA A 103 -15.73 24.86 1.04
C ALA A 103 -16.30 24.32 2.38
N LYS A 104 -16.72 23.05 2.40
CA LYS A 104 -17.35 22.40 3.56
C LYS A 104 -16.56 21.22 4.11
N SER A 105 -15.58 20.75 3.35
CA SER A 105 -14.82 19.57 3.69
C SER A 105 -13.39 19.67 3.19
N TYR A 106 -12.44 19.33 4.06
CA TYR A 106 -11.03 19.35 3.70
C TYR A 106 -10.77 18.44 2.50
N ARG A 107 -10.10 18.99 1.48
CA ARG A 107 -9.81 18.33 0.20
C ARG A 107 -11.04 17.99 -0.65
N GLY A 108 -12.23 18.49 -0.29
CA GLY A 108 -13.49 18.06 -0.90
C GLY A 108 -13.63 16.53 -0.84
N LEU A 109 -13.21 15.92 0.27
CA LEU A 109 -13.25 14.48 0.47
C LEU A 109 -14.49 14.12 1.27
N ASP A 110 -15.38 13.33 0.68
CA ASP A 110 -16.55 12.78 1.37
C ASP A 110 -16.28 11.34 1.82
N LEU A 111 -16.17 11.11 3.13
CA LEU A 111 -16.08 9.78 3.74
C LEU A 111 -17.42 9.31 4.34
N SER A 112 -18.50 10.07 4.15
CA SER A 112 -19.83 9.76 4.70
C SER A 112 -20.65 8.84 3.80
N SER A 113 -20.32 8.75 2.51
CA SER A 113 -20.99 7.91 1.52
C SER A 113 -20.01 6.98 0.80
N CYS A 114 -20.48 5.85 0.29
CA CYS A 114 -19.62 4.91 -0.46
C CYS A 114 -19.11 5.58 -1.75
N GLU A 115 -20.02 6.26 -2.44
CA GLU A 115 -19.75 7.01 -3.66
C GLU A 115 -18.76 8.15 -3.40
N GLY A 116 -18.86 8.82 -2.24
CA GLY A 116 -17.91 9.82 -1.79
C GLY A 116 -16.50 9.26 -1.62
N ILE A 117 -16.37 8.11 -0.93
CA ILE A 117 -15.09 7.44 -0.72
C ILE A 117 -14.47 7.03 -2.06
N LEU A 118 -15.28 6.45 -2.95
CA LEU A 118 -14.86 6.02 -4.29
C LEU A 118 -14.45 7.21 -5.17
N ARG A 119 -15.13 8.34 -5.06
CA ARG A 119 -14.79 9.58 -5.76
C ARG A 119 -13.47 10.16 -5.28
N GLY A 120 -13.19 10.05 -3.98
CA GLY A 120 -11.97 10.55 -3.36
C GLY A 120 -11.96 12.07 -3.17
N ALA A 121 -10.75 12.64 -3.14
CA ALA A 121 -10.56 14.08 -2.94
C ALA A 121 -10.83 14.83 -4.26
N THR A 122 -11.74 15.81 -4.23
CA THR A 122 -12.14 16.59 -5.41
C THR A 122 -11.41 17.92 -5.55
N GLU A 123 -10.86 18.45 -4.46
CA GLU A 123 -10.07 19.69 -4.52
C GLU A 123 -8.76 19.44 -5.29
N PRO A 124 -8.34 20.34 -6.20
CA PRO A 124 -7.08 20.20 -6.91
C PRO A 124 -5.84 20.02 -6.00
N PRO A 125 -4.88 19.14 -6.34
CA PRO A 125 -5.03 18.06 -7.32
C PRO A 125 -6.03 17.00 -6.82
N ALA A 126 -7.08 16.77 -7.62
CA ALA A 126 -8.08 15.75 -7.34
C ALA A 126 -7.45 14.35 -7.50
N ARG A 127 -7.79 13.43 -6.61
CA ARG A 127 -7.21 12.07 -6.63
C ARG A 127 -8.05 11.07 -5.86
N PRO A 128 -8.06 9.79 -6.29
CA PRO A 128 -8.66 8.71 -5.52
C PRO A 128 -7.95 8.55 -4.17
N VAL A 129 -8.72 8.18 -3.15
CA VAL A 129 -8.16 7.80 -1.83
C VAL A 129 -8.08 6.28 -1.65
N ILE A 130 -8.84 5.53 -2.44
CA ILE A 130 -8.81 4.07 -2.53
C ILE A 130 -8.82 3.62 -4.00
N ALA A 131 -8.33 2.41 -4.24
CA ALA A 131 -8.42 1.72 -5.51
C ALA A 131 -9.13 0.37 -5.29
N PRO A 132 -10.42 0.24 -5.67
CA PRO A 132 -11.18 -0.99 -5.48
C PRO A 132 -10.47 -2.23 -6.04
N GLY A 133 -10.39 -3.30 -5.24
CA GLY A 133 -9.73 -4.56 -5.60
C GLY A 133 -8.21 -4.54 -5.47
N ALA A 134 -7.59 -3.38 -5.21
CA ALA A 134 -6.15 -3.29 -5.01
C ALA A 134 -5.75 -3.90 -3.67
N LYS A 135 -4.78 -4.82 -3.70
CA LYS A 135 -4.10 -5.32 -2.51
C LYS A 135 -3.02 -4.33 -2.09
N GLY A 136 -3.06 -3.87 -0.86
CA GLY A 136 -2.07 -2.92 -0.31
C GLY A 136 -2.36 -1.45 -0.63
N SER A 137 -1.34 -0.73 -1.12
CA SER A 137 -1.20 0.73 -1.09
C SER A 137 -2.44 1.55 -1.48
N ASN A 138 -3.25 1.91 -0.50
CA ASN A 138 -4.37 2.85 -0.63
C ASN A 138 -4.07 4.12 0.17
N LEU A 139 -4.34 5.29 -0.39
CA LEU A 139 -4.03 6.55 0.30
C LEU A 139 -4.77 6.67 1.63
N LEU A 140 -6.06 6.31 1.69
CA LEU A 140 -6.84 6.36 2.92
C LEU A 140 -6.21 5.50 4.03
N VAL A 141 -5.79 4.28 3.70
CA VAL A 141 -5.13 3.38 4.65
C VAL A 141 -3.78 3.94 5.08
N HIS A 142 -2.97 4.45 4.14
CA HIS A 142 -1.69 5.10 4.47
C HIS A 142 -1.86 6.31 5.38
N MET A 143 -2.89 7.14 5.16
CA MET A 143 -3.15 8.27 6.05
C MET A 143 -3.47 7.81 7.48
N ILE A 144 -4.03 6.62 7.68
CA ILE A 144 -4.34 6.07 9.02
C ILE A 144 -3.11 5.42 9.66
N GLN A 145 -2.28 4.71 8.88
CA GLN A 145 -1.17 3.92 9.40
C GLN A 145 0.16 4.68 9.49
N ASP A 146 0.39 5.63 8.59
CA ASP A 146 1.71 6.23 8.43
C ASP A 146 1.89 7.48 9.30
N ASN A 147 2.69 7.36 10.36
CA ASN A 147 3.15 8.53 11.10
C ASN A 147 3.93 9.51 10.21
N ARG A 148 3.67 10.80 10.34
CA ARG A 148 4.56 11.83 9.76
C ARG A 148 5.97 11.68 10.34
N MET A 149 6.96 12.02 9.53
CA MET A 149 8.36 12.04 9.89
C MET A 149 8.93 13.47 9.82
N PRO A 150 9.89 13.84 10.69
CA PRO A 150 10.33 13.11 11.88
C PRO A 150 9.19 12.74 12.83
N LEU A 151 9.37 11.65 13.59
CA LEU A 151 8.32 11.13 14.45
C LEU A 151 7.95 12.18 15.51
N GLY A 152 6.66 12.45 15.67
CA GLY A 152 6.18 13.44 16.64
C GLY A 152 6.07 14.88 16.11
N VAL A 153 6.46 15.16 14.86
CA VAL A 153 6.26 16.49 14.26
C VAL A 153 4.77 16.89 14.33
N PRO A 154 4.44 18.09 14.85
CA PRO A 154 3.05 18.53 14.95
C PRO A 154 2.37 18.65 13.58
N PHE A 155 1.09 18.30 13.51
CA PHE A 155 0.36 18.29 12.24
C PHE A 155 0.24 19.67 11.58
N PHE A 156 0.31 20.74 12.37
CA PHE A 156 0.27 22.13 11.91
C PHE A 156 1.63 22.64 11.42
N HIS A 157 2.72 21.88 11.59
CA HIS A 157 4.01 22.27 11.03
C HIS A 157 3.93 22.24 9.49
N PRO A 158 4.40 23.27 8.76
CA PRO A 158 4.29 23.36 7.31
C PRO A 158 4.87 22.14 6.59
N VAL A 159 4.24 21.75 5.47
CA VAL A 159 4.63 20.59 4.65
C VAL A 159 5.37 20.99 3.37
N ASP A 160 5.61 22.28 3.19
CA ASP A 160 6.19 22.92 2.01
C ASP A 160 7.38 23.82 2.37
N THR A 161 8.08 23.50 3.47
CA THR A 161 9.30 24.21 3.88
C THR A 161 10.41 24.09 2.83
N LYS A 162 11.43 24.96 2.92
CA LYS A 162 12.61 24.90 2.04
C LYS A 162 13.27 23.51 2.06
N SER A 163 13.42 22.90 3.23
CA SER A 163 14.01 21.56 3.37
C SER A 163 13.17 20.48 2.71
N ILE A 164 11.84 20.47 2.93
CA ILE A 164 10.94 19.48 2.32
C ILE A 164 10.92 19.65 0.79
N ASN A 165 10.88 20.89 0.31
CA ASN A 165 10.93 21.18 -1.12
C ASN A 165 12.29 20.79 -1.73
N ALA A 166 13.41 20.93 -1.01
CA ALA A 166 14.71 20.46 -1.48
C ALA A 166 14.73 18.94 -1.70
N ILE A 167 14.15 18.16 -0.77
CA ILE A 167 13.96 16.70 -0.95
C ILE A 167 13.08 16.42 -2.18
N ARG A 168 11.91 17.07 -2.28
CA ARG A 168 10.99 16.90 -3.41
C ARG A 168 11.68 17.16 -4.75
N ASP A 169 12.37 18.28 -4.85
CA ASP A 169 12.97 18.75 -6.09
C ASP A 169 14.17 17.87 -6.47
N TRP A 170 14.94 17.38 -5.50
CA TRP A 170 15.99 16.38 -5.75
C TRP A 170 15.42 15.06 -6.27
N ILE A 171 14.34 14.54 -5.66
CA ILE A 171 13.68 13.31 -6.13
C ILE A 171 13.16 13.50 -7.55
N ASN A 172 12.42 14.59 -7.80
CA ASN A 172 11.83 14.87 -9.12
C ASN A 172 12.89 15.12 -10.20
N ALA A 173 14.10 15.58 -9.83
CA ALA A 173 15.25 15.69 -10.75
C ALA A 173 15.95 14.35 -11.03
N GLY A 174 15.43 13.23 -10.52
CA GLY A 174 15.95 11.88 -10.73
C GLY A 174 16.82 11.35 -9.59
N ALA A 175 16.78 11.98 -8.41
CA ALA A 175 17.48 11.52 -7.21
C ALA A 175 18.96 11.17 -7.47
N LYS A 176 19.73 12.11 -8.04
CA LYS A 176 21.12 11.88 -8.42
C LYS A 176 22.07 12.04 -7.23
N ASN A 177 23.20 11.33 -7.27
CA ASN A 177 24.30 11.50 -6.31
C ASN A 177 25.27 12.58 -6.83
N ASP A 178 24.86 13.84 -6.74
CA ASP A 178 25.62 14.99 -7.20
C ASP A 178 25.93 15.96 -6.05
N GLU A 179 26.67 17.04 -6.34
CA GLU A 179 27.02 18.06 -5.34
C GLU A 179 25.79 18.67 -4.67
N LYS A 180 24.68 18.80 -5.40
CA LYS A 180 23.42 19.30 -4.83
C LYS A 180 22.88 18.33 -3.77
N PHE A 181 22.91 17.03 -4.04
CA PHE A 181 22.58 16.04 -3.03
C PHE A 181 23.50 16.13 -1.81
N THR A 182 24.81 16.08 -2.02
CA THR A 182 25.81 16.05 -0.93
C THR A 182 25.75 17.30 -0.07
N ASN A 183 25.56 18.48 -0.66
CA ASN A 183 25.66 19.76 0.05
C ASN A 183 24.31 20.29 0.54
N SER A 184 23.19 19.88 -0.05
CA SER A 184 21.87 20.49 0.24
C SER A 184 20.78 19.50 0.64
N VAL A 185 20.94 18.20 0.37
CA VAL A 185 19.91 17.18 0.67
C VAL A 185 20.37 16.29 1.81
N LEU A 186 21.54 15.66 1.68
CA LEU A 186 22.06 14.73 2.67
C LEU A 186 22.20 15.33 4.09
N PRO A 187 22.70 16.57 4.26
CA PRO A 187 22.82 17.16 5.59
C PRO A 187 21.49 17.35 6.31
N LEU A 188 20.37 17.48 5.58
CA LEU A 188 19.04 17.65 6.17
C LEU A 188 18.62 16.44 7.02
N PHE A 189 19.12 15.24 6.72
CA PHE A 189 18.79 14.05 7.52
C PHE A 189 19.51 14.01 8.87
N ALA A 190 20.60 14.76 9.01
CA ALA A 190 21.37 14.90 10.24
C ALA A 190 21.05 16.19 11.01
N ASP A 191 20.25 17.08 10.43
CA ASP A 191 19.81 18.33 11.06
C ASP A 191 18.45 18.13 11.76
N GLU A 192 18.47 18.20 13.09
CA GLU A 192 17.30 18.12 13.97
C GLU A 192 16.17 19.07 13.57
N LYS A 193 16.52 20.28 13.11
CA LYS A 193 15.58 21.36 12.85
C LYS A 193 15.05 21.39 11.43
N ALA A 194 15.57 20.54 10.53
CA ALA A 194 15.26 20.61 9.10
C ALA A 194 13.78 20.43 8.78
N PHE A 195 13.05 19.66 9.61
CA PHE A 195 11.68 19.23 9.32
C PHE A 195 10.68 19.50 10.46
N GLY A 196 11.07 20.30 11.46
CA GLY A 196 10.18 20.74 12.54
C GLY A 196 9.97 19.73 13.67
N GLY A 197 10.87 18.76 13.82
CA GLY A 197 10.87 17.82 14.95
C GLY A 197 12.00 18.12 15.93
N ASP A 198 12.14 17.24 16.92
CA ASP A 198 13.13 17.35 18.01
C ASP A 198 14.26 16.31 17.90
N ALA A 199 14.37 15.63 16.76
CA ALA A 199 15.38 14.61 16.50
C ALA A 199 15.79 14.61 15.03
N ALA A 200 17.07 14.43 14.77
CA ALA A 200 17.56 14.20 13.41
C ALA A 200 17.11 12.82 12.90
N CYS A 201 16.88 12.71 11.60
CA CYS A 201 16.42 11.45 10.99
C CYS A 201 17.44 10.32 11.24
N THR A 202 18.74 10.64 11.20
CA THR A 202 19.83 9.68 11.39
C THR A 202 19.95 9.14 12.82
N GLU A 203 19.34 9.75 13.83
CA GLU A 203 19.34 9.18 15.18
C GLU A 203 18.64 7.81 15.20
N CYS A 204 17.53 7.73 14.49
CA CYS A 204 16.71 6.53 14.34
C CYS A 204 17.01 5.74 13.05
N HIS A 205 17.61 6.34 12.04
CA HIS A 205 17.82 5.74 10.71
C HIS A 205 19.26 5.84 10.23
N GLN A 206 20.17 5.17 10.94
CA GLN A 206 21.63 5.19 10.69
C GLN A 206 22.22 3.86 10.19
N SER A 207 21.45 2.78 10.14
CA SER A 207 21.97 1.46 9.78
C SER A 207 20.90 0.51 9.24
N PHE A 208 21.33 -0.62 8.67
CA PHE A 208 20.43 -1.72 8.25
C PHE A 208 20.20 -2.76 9.36
N ARG A 209 20.32 -2.35 10.63
CA ARG A 209 20.15 -3.22 11.79
C ARG A 209 18.96 -2.73 12.61
N ASP A 210 17.89 -3.51 12.63
CA ASP A 210 16.71 -3.25 13.44
C ASP A 210 16.65 -4.29 14.58
N PRO A 211 16.72 -3.89 15.86
CA PRO A 211 17.09 -2.57 16.40
C PRO A 211 18.63 -2.29 16.35
N PRO A 212 19.09 -1.02 16.39
CA PRO A 212 18.36 0.19 16.78
C PRO A 212 17.75 1.01 15.64
N SER A 213 18.04 0.69 14.37
CA SER A 213 17.53 1.44 13.22
C SER A 213 16.19 0.89 12.73
N PHE A 214 15.11 1.62 13.00
CA PHE A 214 13.76 1.19 12.68
C PHE A 214 13.58 0.87 11.20
N ASN A 215 12.93 -0.27 10.93
CA ASN A 215 12.63 -0.78 9.59
C ASN A 215 13.87 -0.98 8.71
N GLU A 216 15.06 -1.11 9.32
CA GLU A 216 16.35 -1.19 8.64
C GLU A 216 16.52 -0.06 7.60
N VAL A 217 16.11 1.17 7.93
CA VAL A 217 16.35 2.34 7.08
C VAL A 217 17.65 3.02 7.48
N ASN A 218 18.44 3.41 6.49
CA ASN A 218 19.69 4.15 6.68
C ASN A 218 19.72 5.40 5.78
N LEU A 219 19.77 6.57 6.41
CA LEU A 219 19.74 7.89 5.76
C LEU A 219 21.10 8.61 5.79
N THR A 220 22.19 7.91 6.09
CA THR A 220 23.53 8.49 6.27
C THR A 220 24.32 8.68 4.97
N SER A 221 23.88 8.07 3.86
CA SER A 221 24.54 8.22 2.56
C SER A 221 23.57 8.00 1.41
N PHE A 222 23.96 8.44 0.20
CA PHE A 222 23.18 8.22 -1.02
C PHE A 222 22.85 6.74 -1.23
N ASP A 223 23.88 5.88 -1.28
CA ASP A 223 23.71 4.45 -1.54
C ASP A 223 22.81 3.80 -0.50
N ALA A 224 22.89 4.23 0.76
CA ALA A 224 22.06 3.73 1.83
C ALA A 224 20.58 4.12 1.67
N ILE A 225 20.31 5.40 1.34
CA ILE A 225 18.96 5.91 1.05
C ILE A 225 18.35 5.15 -0.12
N MET A 226 19.11 4.97 -1.19
CA MET A 226 18.65 4.29 -2.40
C MET A 226 18.47 2.78 -2.21
N LYS A 227 19.17 2.15 -1.25
CA LYS A 227 18.96 0.75 -0.89
C LYS A 227 17.57 0.50 -0.30
N GLY A 228 17.05 1.46 0.48
CA GLY A 228 15.70 1.44 1.04
C GLY A 228 15.53 0.57 2.28
N ALA A 229 14.27 0.41 2.70
CA ALA A 229 13.86 -0.22 3.95
C ALA A 229 13.93 -1.76 3.89
N PHE A 230 14.08 -2.40 5.05
CA PHE A 230 14.12 -3.86 5.22
C PHE A 230 15.16 -4.55 4.33
N SER A 231 16.23 -3.85 3.96
CA SER A 231 17.22 -4.30 2.98
C SER A 231 17.95 -5.57 3.43
N LYS A 232 18.23 -5.73 4.72
CA LYS A 232 18.93 -6.90 5.26
C LYS A 232 17.96 -8.08 5.40
N THR A 233 16.78 -7.85 5.97
CA THR A 233 15.76 -8.89 6.14
C THR A 233 15.26 -9.44 4.80
N ARG A 234 15.06 -8.57 3.80
CA ARG A 234 14.68 -8.99 2.44
C ARG A 234 15.85 -9.59 1.67
N GLY A 235 17.07 -9.09 1.89
CA GLY A 235 18.29 -9.65 1.31
C GLY A 235 18.50 -11.13 1.67
N LYS A 236 18.18 -11.54 2.90
CA LYS A 236 18.18 -12.96 3.31
C LYS A 236 17.24 -13.85 2.48
N LYS A 237 16.24 -13.26 1.85
CA LYS A 237 15.27 -13.92 0.97
C LYS A 237 15.57 -13.69 -0.52
N GLY A 238 16.76 -13.16 -0.85
CA GLY A 238 17.15 -12.83 -2.23
C GLY A 238 16.34 -11.69 -2.85
N LYS A 239 15.69 -10.85 -2.03
CA LYS A 239 14.86 -9.72 -2.50
C LYS A 239 15.55 -8.39 -2.21
N PRO A 240 15.44 -7.38 -3.09
CA PRO A 240 15.94 -6.05 -2.81
C PRO A 240 15.18 -5.41 -1.65
N GLY A 241 15.77 -4.38 -1.04
CA GLY A 241 15.08 -3.51 -0.09
C GLY A 241 13.81 -2.88 -0.69
N ILE A 242 12.92 -2.42 0.16
CA ILE A 242 11.73 -1.69 -0.27
C ILE A 242 12.15 -0.26 -0.59
N PRO A 243 12.00 0.22 -1.83
CA PRO A 243 12.39 1.58 -2.20
C PRO A 243 11.68 2.62 -1.33
N ILE A 244 12.45 3.55 -0.77
CA ILE A 244 11.92 4.73 -0.07
C ILE A 244 11.98 5.98 -0.95
N VAL A 245 12.84 5.97 -1.98
CA VAL A 245 12.94 6.97 -3.04
C VAL A 245 12.60 6.29 -4.35
N VAL A 246 11.70 6.91 -5.11
CA VAL A 246 11.34 6.59 -6.48
C VAL A 246 11.80 7.78 -7.33
N PRO A 247 12.93 7.67 -8.06
CA PRO A 247 13.44 8.75 -8.89
C PRO A 247 12.37 9.30 -9.85
N PHE A 248 12.38 10.62 -10.06
CA PHE A 248 11.42 11.36 -10.89
C PHE A 248 9.98 11.43 -10.35
N ASP A 249 9.68 10.80 -9.20
CA ASP A 249 8.34 10.83 -8.62
C ASP A 249 8.38 10.92 -7.09
N ALA A 250 8.43 12.15 -6.58
CA ALA A 250 8.33 12.42 -5.15
C ALA A 250 7.00 11.91 -4.57
N ASN A 251 5.88 11.99 -5.30
CA ASN A 251 4.58 11.58 -4.79
C ASN A 251 4.48 10.06 -4.57
N SER A 252 5.24 9.27 -5.32
CA SER A 252 5.39 7.81 -5.11
C SER A 252 6.51 7.44 -4.14
N SER A 253 7.36 8.39 -3.74
CA SER A 253 8.48 8.17 -2.82
C SER A 253 8.02 8.20 -1.36
N ARG A 254 8.18 7.07 -0.65
CA ARG A 254 7.83 6.98 0.78
C ARG A 254 8.55 8.04 1.61
N LEU A 255 9.81 8.36 1.29
CA LEU A 255 10.57 9.41 1.97
C LEU A 255 9.80 10.74 1.96
N TYR A 256 9.34 11.19 0.79
CA TYR A 256 8.60 12.44 0.66
C TYR A 256 7.18 12.35 1.25
N GLN A 257 6.51 11.20 1.06
CA GLN A 257 5.19 10.97 1.65
C GLN A 257 5.21 11.07 3.18
N ARG A 258 6.23 10.50 3.84
CA ARG A 258 6.36 10.55 5.30
C ARG A 258 6.66 11.97 5.80
N LEU A 259 7.31 12.84 5.02
CA LEU A 259 7.54 14.24 5.39
C LEU A 259 6.27 15.12 5.30
N THR A 260 5.35 14.77 4.40
CA THR A 260 4.24 15.66 3.99
C THR A 260 2.85 15.18 4.40
N LYS A 261 2.69 13.90 4.74
CA LYS A 261 1.40 13.34 5.14
C LYS A 261 1.33 13.24 6.66
N ASN A 262 0.42 14.00 7.25
CA ASN A 262 0.02 13.82 8.64
C ASN A 262 -0.80 12.53 8.79
N ARG A 263 -0.52 11.75 9.83
CA ARG A 263 -1.39 10.64 10.22
C ARG A 263 -2.77 11.16 10.60
N MET A 264 -3.79 10.37 10.30
CA MET A 264 -5.19 10.63 10.59
C MET A 264 -5.66 9.76 11.76
N PRO A 265 -6.52 10.29 12.65
CA PRO A 265 -6.95 11.69 12.70
C PRO A 265 -5.79 12.65 13.07
N PRO A 266 -5.86 13.95 12.70
CA PRO A 266 -4.77 14.88 12.98
C PRO A 266 -4.46 14.96 14.48
N GLY A 267 -3.19 14.81 14.83
CA GLY A 267 -2.74 14.84 16.23
C GLY A 267 -2.82 13.51 16.97
N ILE A 268 -3.20 12.41 16.31
CA ILE A 268 -3.12 11.07 16.89
C ILE A 268 -1.70 10.76 17.37
N ASP A 269 -1.60 10.10 18.53
CA ASP A 269 -0.33 9.69 19.11
C ASP A 269 0.45 8.77 18.14
N PRO A 270 1.75 9.02 17.88
CA PRO A 270 2.53 8.19 16.96
C PRO A 270 2.71 6.74 17.42
N GLY A 271 2.60 6.46 18.71
CA GLY A 271 2.62 5.13 19.31
C GLY A 271 1.28 4.40 19.24
N ALA A 272 0.20 5.04 18.81
CA ALA A 272 -1.09 4.38 18.60
C ALA A 272 -0.97 3.26 17.55
N GLU A 273 -1.63 2.13 17.80
CA GLU A 273 -1.56 0.91 16.99
C GLU A 273 -1.79 1.19 15.50
N ILE A 274 -0.81 0.86 14.66
CA ILE A 274 -0.87 1.09 13.21
C ILE A 274 -1.64 -0.02 12.48
N ASN A 275 -1.74 -1.20 13.09
CA ASN A 275 -2.47 -2.36 12.58
C ASN A 275 -3.77 -2.57 13.35
N HIS A 276 -4.47 -1.49 13.70
CA HIS A 276 -5.75 -1.54 14.38
C HIS A 276 -6.73 -2.44 13.59
N PRO A 277 -7.50 -3.33 14.23
CA PRO A 277 -8.46 -4.23 13.57
C PRO A 277 -9.33 -3.55 12.51
N ASN A 278 -9.87 -2.38 12.84
CA ASN A 278 -10.74 -1.63 11.94
C ASN A 278 -9.99 -1.15 10.68
N THR A 279 -8.70 -0.83 10.79
CA THR A 279 -7.85 -0.52 9.64
C THR A 279 -7.67 -1.74 8.74
N LEU A 280 -7.51 -2.92 9.33
CA LEU A 280 -7.43 -4.18 8.58
C LEU A 280 -8.76 -4.51 7.89
N MET A 281 -9.90 -4.28 8.56
CA MET A 281 -11.23 -4.42 7.96
C MET A 281 -11.46 -3.45 6.81
N LEU A 282 -11.04 -2.19 6.96
CA LEU A 282 -11.10 -1.19 5.88
C LEU A 282 -10.25 -1.63 4.68
N SER A 283 -9.00 -2.04 4.93
CA SER A 283 -8.13 -2.55 3.85
C SER A 283 -8.76 -3.75 3.16
N ARG A 284 -9.36 -4.67 3.91
CA ARG A 284 -10.03 -5.85 3.36
C ARG A 284 -11.28 -5.49 2.54
N TRP A 285 -12.09 -4.54 2.98
CA TRP A 285 -13.22 -4.06 2.18
C TRP A 285 -12.76 -3.47 0.84
N VAL A 286 -11.67 -2.70 0.83
CA VAL A 286 -11.08 -2.20 -0.42
C VAL A 286 -10.59 -3.36 -1.31
N GLU A 287 -9.88 -4.33 -0.74
CA GLU A 287 -9.43 -5.54 -1.45
C GLU A 287 -10.58 -6.36 -2.05
N GLN A 288 -11.74 -6.36 -1.39
CA GLN A 288 -12.96 -7.02 -1.86
C GLN A 288 -13.69 -6.24 -2.96
N GLY A 289 -13.18 -5.07 -3.36
CA GLY A 289 -13.76 -4.27 -4.43
C GLY A 289 -14.56 -3.06 -3.95
N ALA A 290 -14.45 -2.70 -2.67
CA ALA A 290 -15.08 -1.51 -2.09
C ALA A 290 -16.58 -1.40 -2.42
N TRP A 291 -17.30 -2.51 -2.31
CA TRP A 291 -18.71 -2.58 -2.67
C TRP A 291 -19.58 -1.76 -1.72
N CYS A 292 -20.55 -1.04 -2.27
CA CYS A 292 -21.47 -0.16 -1.53
C CYS A 292 -22.70 -0.89 -0.95
N LYS A 293 -22.57 -2.21 -0.68
CA LYS A 293 -23.64 -3.07 -0.17
C LYS A 293 -23.26 -3.64 1.19
#